data_AF-A0A560GWY3-F1
#
_entry.id   AF-A0A560GWY3-F1
#
_cell.length_a   1.000
_cell.length_b   1.000
_cell.length_c   1.000
_cell.angle_alpha   90.00
_cell.angle_beta   90.00
_cell.angle_gamma   90.00
#
_symmetry.space_group_name_H-M   'P 1'
#
loop_
_entity.id
_entity.type
_entity.pdbx_description
1 polymer ?
#
loop_
_entity_poly.entity_id
_entity_poly.type
_entity_poly.pdbx_seq_one_letter_code
_entity_poly.pdbx_strand_id
1 'polypeptide(L)'
;MIRAVFDRNRSNTVPHAPGARIRGLGLSSVSSPLRSPETSGGPPVYTSKGRGLRRPKLKLRAADVRRALAALVLAATLLSGPLARAVQPDEMLADPALEARARTISKDLRCLVCQNQSIDDSDAPLARDLRLLLRERLVKGDSDAQAVAFLTDRYGDYVLLRPPVRPSTYLLWFGPFALLVVGGGILLWRGRRGTVGAEAVAPPLSAEEKAHLALLMDDKNEGKGRP
;
A
#
# COMPACT_ATOMS: atom_id res chain seq x y z
N MET A 1 -22.03 15.19 35.09
CA MET A 1 -21.79 16.26 34.09
C MET A 1 -21.09 15.71 32.84
N ILE A 2 -21.70 14.74 32.13
CA ILE A 2 -21.11 14.07 30.95
C ILE A 2 -22.21 13.83 29.89
N ARG A 3 -22.97 14.88 29.52
CA ARG A 3 -24.05 14.74 28.55
C ARG A 3 -24.36 15.99 27.71
N ALA A 4 -23.44 16.96 27.64
CA ALA A 4 -23.72 18.28 27.06
C ALA A 4 -22.80 18.75 25.92
N VAL A 5 -21.88 17.90 25.41
CA VAL A 5 -20.94 18.31 24.34
C VAL A 5 -21.23 17.65 22.98
N PHE A 6 -22.13 16.66 22.93
CA PHE A 6 -22.40 15.90 21.70
C PHE A 6 -23.59 16.41 20.87
N ASP A 7 -24.23 17.52 21.28
CA ASP A 7 -25.50 18.00 20.69
C ASP A 7 -25.37 19.39 20.04
N ARG A 8 -24.33 19.57 19.21
CA ARG A 8 -24.16 20.80 18.41
C ARG A 8 -23.59 20.56 17.01
N ASN A 9 -23.86 19.40 16.42
CA ASN A 9 -23.51 19.13 15.03
C ASN A 9 -24.62 18.34 14.31
N ARG A 10 -25.86 18.83 14.43
CA ARG A 10 -27.05 18.24 13.80
C ARG A 10 -27.81 19.33 13.03
N SER A 11 -27.16 19.91 12.02
CA SER A 11 -27.82 20.74 11.00
C SER A 11 -26.93 20.91 9.78
N ASN A 12 -26.76 19.83 9.00
CA ASN A 12 -26.41 19.96 7.58
C ASN A 12 -27.03 18.79 6.82
N THR A 13 -28.32 18.95 6.54
CA THR A 13 -29.08 18.10 5.63
C THR A 13 -28.76 18.52 4.21
N VAL A 14 -28.00 17.70 3.49
CA VAL A 14 -27.80 17.82 2.04
C VAL A 14 -28.97 17.13 1.33
N PRO A 15 -29.66 17.77 0.37
CA PRO A 15 -30.72 17.10 -0.37
C PRO A 15 -30.15 16.08 -1.37
N HIS A 16 -30.57 14.83 -1.23
CA HIS A 16 -30.31 13.74 -2.18
C HIS A 16 -31.16 13.93 -3.45
N ALA A 17 -30.50 14.02 -4.61
CA ALA A 17 -31.15 13.95 -5.91
C ALA A 17 -31.43 12.48 -6.30
N PRO A 18 -32.59 12.16 -6.92
CA PRO A 18 -32.96 10.80 -7.28
C PRO A 18 -32.23 10.26 -8.52
N GLY A 19 -32.03 8.94 -8.50
CA GLY A 19 -31.13 8.18 -9.35
C GLY A 19 -31.44 8.12 -10.84
N ALA A 20 -30.38 8.21 -11.63
CA ALA A 20 -30.37 7.87 -13.05
C ALA A 20 -30.21 6.35 -13.22
N ARG A 21 -31.21 5.76 -13.86
CA ARG A 21 -31.40 4.34 -14.13
C ARG A 21 -30.50 3.91 -15.30
N ILE A 22 -29.39 3.21 -15.04
CA ILE A 22 -28.56 2.65 -16.11
C ILE A 22 -29.23 1.37 -16.61
N ARG A 23 -29.76 1.44 -17.84
CA ARG A 23 -30.35 0.32 -18.57
C ARG A 23 -29.29 -0.74 -18.86
N GLY A 24 -29.66 -1.99 -18.59
CA GLY A 24 -28.88 -3.17 -18.90
C GLY A 24 -28.60 -3.30 -20.39
N LEU A 25 -27.39 -3.73 -20.69
CA LEU A 25 -26.97 -4.27 -21.97
C LEU A 25 -26.52 -5.72 -21.72
N GLY A 26 -27.02 -6.58 -22.59
CA GLY A 26 -27.20 -8.00 -22.37
C GLY A 26 -25.92 -8.78 -22.15
N LEU A 27 -26.03 -9.76 -21.24
CA LEU A 27 -25.17 -10.93 -21.19
C LEU A 27 -25.45 -11.78 -22.42
N SER A 28 -24.58 -11.71 -23.43
CA SER A 28 -24.52 -12.71 -24.48
C SER A 28 -23.78 -13.93 -23.93
N SER A 29 -24.53 -14.99 -23.64
CA SER A 29 -23.99 -16.31 -23.32
C SER A 29 -23.19 -16.84 -24.51
N VAL A 30 -21.91 -17.13 -24.30
CA VAL A 30 -21.11 -17.92 -25.24
C VAL A 30 -20.93 -19.30 -24.63
N SER A 31 -21.79 -20.22 -25.07
CA SER A 31 -21.69 -21.65 -24.84
C SER A 31 -20.36 -22.17 -25.41
N SER A 32 -19.48 -22.63 -24.53
CA SER A 32 -18.27 -23.35 -24.92
C SER A 32 -18.55 -24.86 -24.89
N PRO A 33 -18.31 -25.61 -25.98
CA PRO A 33 -18.36 -27.06 -25.92
C PRO A 33 -17.06 -27.59 -25.28
N LEU A 34 -17.22 -28.32 -24.18
CA LEU A 34 -16.19 -29.17 -23.60
C LEU A 34 -15.86 -30.29 -24.61
N ARG A 35 -14.63 -30.27 -25.13
CA ARG A 35 -14.05 -31.38 -25.88
C ARG A 35 -12.87 -31.91 -25.07
N SER A 36 -13.07 -33.08 -24.45
CA SER A 36 -12.01 -33.89 -23.85
C SER A 36 -11.08 -34.44 -24.94
N PRO A 37 -9.75 -34.45 -24.74
CA PRO A 37 -8.84 -35.17 -25.61
C PRO A 37 -8.62 -36.60 -25.08
N GLU A 38 -8.97 -37.58 -25.90
CA GLU A 38 -8.53 -38.95 -25.73
C GLU A 38 -7.04 -39.09 -26.02
N THR A 39 -6.42 -39.93 -25.22
CA THR A 39 -5.03 -40.37 -25.27
C THR A 39 -4.80 -41.32 -26.44
N SER A 40 -3.87 -41.02 -27.35
CA SER A 40 -3.02 -42.02 -28.02
C SER A 40 -2.00 -41.35 -28.93
N GLY A 41 -0.71 -41.68 -28.75
CA GLY A 41 0.36 -41.22 -29.63
C GLY A 41 1.64 -41.00 -28.85
N GLY A 42 2.58 -41.94 -28.97
CA GLY A 42 3.90 -41.86 -28.36
C GLY A 42 4.70 -40.62 -28.79
N PRO A 43 5.80 -40.31 -28.09
CA PRO A 43 6.56 -39.10 -28.35
C PRO A 43 7.13 -39.11 -29.78
N PRO A 44 6.95 -38.05 -30.58
CA PRO A 44 7.60 -37.95 -31.88
C PRO A 44 9.12 -37.82 -31.68
N VAL A 45 9.87 -38.70 -32.35
CA VAL A 45 11.33 -38.61 -32.47
C VAL A 45 11.68 -37.30 -33.18
N TYR A 46 12.14 -36.32 -32.40
CA TYR A 46 12.57 -35.02 -32.93
C TYR A 46 13.94 -35.17 -33.58
N THR A 47 13.96 -35.30 -34.90
CA THR A 47 15.19 -35.11 -35.67
C THR A 47 15.50 -33.61 -35.69
N SER A 48 16.58 -33.22 -35.02
CA SER A 48 17.05 -31.84 -35.03
C SER A 48 17.68 -31.52 -36.39
N LYS A 49 16.84 -31.21 -37.39
CA LYS A 49 17.30 -30.63 -38.64
C LYS A 49 17.76 -29.21 -38.33
N GLY A 50 19.07 -29.01 -38.23
CA GLY A 50 19.71 -27.74 -37.93
C GLY A 50 19.23 -26.63 -38.89
N ARG A 51 18.22 -25.86 -38.46
CA ARG A 51 17.88 -24.59 -39.09
C ARG A 51 18.94 -23.58 -38.67
N GLY A 52 19.87 -23.31 -39.58
CA GLY A 52 20.81 -22.21 -39.41
C GLY A 52 20.06 -20.93 -39.06
N LEU A 53 20.34 -20.40 -37.86
CA LEU A 53 19.95 -19.03 -37.50
C LEU A 53 20.61 -18.09 -38.50
N ARG A 54 19.89 -17.72 -39.57
CA ARG A 54 20.25 -16.54 -40.35
C ARG A 54 20.04 -15.35 -39.43
N ARG A 55 21.10 -14.91 -38.76
CA ARG A 55 21.15 -13.63 -38.06
C ARG A 55 20.88 -12.55 -39.10
N PRO A 56 19.76 -11.81 -39.05
CA PRO A 56 19.63 -10.64 -39.90
C PRO A 56 20.78 -9.71 -39.50
N LYS A 57 21.67 -9.40 -40.44
CA LYS A 57 22.71 -8.38 -40.20
C LYS A 57 21.96 -7.06 -40.00
N LEU A 58 21.85 -6.63 -38.75
CA LEU A 58 21.28 -5.35 -38.35
C LEU A 58 22.16 -4.25 -38.96
N LYS A 59 21.83 -3.82 -40.18
CA LYS A 59 22.46 -2.67 -40.81
C LYS A 59 21.84 -1.43 -40.18
N LEU A 60 22.44 -0.93 -39.10
CA LEU A 60 22.13 0.39 -38.55
C LEU A 60 22.34 1.41 -39.67
N ARG A 61 21.26 1.98 -40.23
CA ARG A 61 21.39 3.09 -41.17
C ARG A 61 21.74 4.34 -40.36
N ALA A 62 22.57 5.21 -40.92
CA ALA A 62 22.94 6.46 -40.25
C ALA A 62 21.72 7.32 -39.83
N ALA A 63 20.60 7.20 -40.57
CA ALA A 63 19.34 7.84 -40.22
C ALA A 63 18.68 7.27 -38.95
N ASP A 64 18.81 5.97 -38.69
CA ASP A 64 18.27 5.31 -37.50
C ASP A 64 19.09 5.68 -36.26
N VAL A 65 20.41 5.84 -36.42
CA VAL A 65 21.30 6.35 -35.36
C VAL A 65 20.97 7.82 -35.03
N ARG A 66 20.74 8.66 -36.03
CA ARG A 66 20.35 10.08 -35.81
C ARG A 66 19.00 10.20 -35.11
N ARG A 67 18.01 9.37 -35.49
CA ARG A 67 16.70 9.33 -34.82
C ARG A 67 16.79 8.81 -33.39
N ALA A 68 17.60 7.78 -33.15
CA ALA A 68 17.84 7.26 -31.80
C ALA A 68 18.53 8.32 -30.92
N LEU A 69 19.55 9.01 -31.43
CA LEU A 69 20.21 10.11 -30.72
C LEU A 69 19.27 11.28 -30.45
N ALA A 70 18.46 11.69 -31.43
CA ALA A 70 17.46 12.74 -31.24
C ALA A 70 16.41 12.36 -30.19
N ALA A 71 15.93 11.11 -30.20
CA ALA A 71 15.00 10.61 -29.19
C ALA A 71 15.63 10.56 -27.79
N LEU A 72 16.93 10.20 -27.70
CA LEU A 72 17.66 10.12 -26.44
C LEU A 72 17.96 11.51 -25.88
N VAL A 73 18.29 12.49 -26.74
CA VAL A 73 18.42 13.91 -26.37
C VAL A 73 17.07 14.46 -25.92
N LEU A 74 15.97 14.19 -26.65
CA LEU A 74 14.64 14.65 -26.27
C LEU A 74 14.19 14.05 -24.93
N ALA A 75 14.41 12.74 -24.72
CA ALA A 75 14.13 12.08 -23.45
C ALA A 75 14.97 12.66 -22.30
N ALA A 76 16.25 12.95 -22.54
CA ALA A 76 17.12 13.59 -21.56
C ALA A 76 16.64 15.02 -21.22
N THR A 77 16.17 15.80 -22.21
CA THR A 77 15.60 17.13 -21.96
C THR A 77 14.29 17.09 -21.19
N LEU A 78 13.43 16.08 -21.44
CA LEU A 78 12.17 15.89 -20.70
C LEU A 78 12.41 15.44 -19.24
N LEU A 79 13.49 14.69 -18.98
CA LEU A 79 13.90 14.31 -17.63
C LEU A 79 14.61 15.44 -16.87
N SER A 80 15.14 16.44 -17.58
CA SER A 80 15.82 17.60 -17.00
C SER A 80 14.83 18.69 -16.59
N GLY A 81 13.78 18.32 -15.87
CA GLY A 81 12.81 19.28 -15.34
C GLY A 81 13.51 20.37 -14.51
N PRO A 82 13.05 21.63 -14.55
CA PRO A 82 13.66 22.69 -13.78
C PRO A 82 13.66 22.32 -12.30
N LEU A 83 14.81 22.49 -11.64
CA LEU A 83 14.92 22.50 -10.18
C LEU A 83 14.22 23.76 -9.68
N ALA A 84 12.89 23.77 -9.72
CA ALA A 84 12.10 24.82 -9.14
C ALA A 84 12.38 24.82 -7.63
N ARG A 85 13.03 25.89 -7.18
CA ARG A 85 13.20 26.14 -5.75
C ARG A 85 11.87 26.71 -5.28
N ALA A 86 11.13 25.95 -4.48
CA ALA A 86 9.87 26.44 -3.94
C ALA A 86 10.06 27.63 -2.97
N VAL A 87 11.25 27.74 -2.38
CA VAL A 87 11.75 28.92 -1.66
C VAL A 87 12.10 30.03 -2.63
N GLN A 88 11.31 31.10 -2.57
CA GLN A 88 11.52 32.32 -3.34
C GLN A 88 12.67 33.14 -2.71
N PRO A 89 13.39 33.94 -3.50
CA PRO A 89 14.52 34.72 -2.99
C PRO A 89 14.09 35.86 -2.03
N ASP A 90 12.87 36.37 -2.15
CA ASP A 90 12.35 37.47 -1.32
C ASP A 90 12.00 37.06 0.12
N GLU A 91 11.84 35.76 0.39
CA GLU A 91 11.56 35.24 1.73
C GLU A 91 12.81 34.79 2.50
N MET A 92 13.99 34.80 1.88
CA MET A 92 15.23 34.33 2.50
C MET A 92 15.74 35.30 3.57
N LEU A 93 16.15 34.76 4.72
CA LEU A 93 16.77 35.54 5.79
C LEU A 93 18.18 36.02 5.39
N ALA A 94 18.54 37.22 5.85
CA ALA A 94 19.88 37.78 5.64
C ALA A 94 20.97 37.00 6.38
N ASP A 95 20.65 36.43 7.55
CA ASP A 95 21.55 35.55 8.29
C ASP A 95 21.49 34.12 7.72
N PRO A 96 22.58 33.61 7.12
CA PRO A 96 22.61 32.27 6.52
C PRO A 96 22.41 31.15 7.55
N ALA A 97 22.79 31.34 8.82
CA ALA A 97 22.59 30.34 9.87
C ALA A 97 21.11 30.20 10.21
N LEU A 98 20.41 31.33 10.37
CA LEU A 98 18.96 31.33 10.60
C LEU A 98 18.19 30.82 9.38
N GLU A 99 18.63 31.12 8.15
CA GLU A 99 17.99 30.59 6.94
C GLU A 99 18.14 29.06 6.84
N ALA A 100 19.34 28.52 7.10
CA ALA A 100 19.57 27.07 7.09
C ALA A 100 18.70 26.35 8.14
N ARG A 101 18.54 26.97 9.31
CA ARG A 101 17.67 26.50 10.38
C ARG A 101 16.20 26.56 9.99
N ALA A 102 15.74 27.64 9.36
CA ALA A 102 14.39 27.78 8.82
C ALA A 102 14.07 26.69 7.78
N ARG A 103 15.00 26.40 6.87
CA ARG A 103 14.84 25.33 5.87
C ARG A 103 14.75 23.94 6.50
N THR A 104 15.57 23.69 7.52
CA THR A 104 15.55 22.40 8.24
C THR A 104 14.18 22.15 8.85
N ILE A 105 13.63 23.15 9.56
CA ILE A 105 12.30 23.03 10.19
C ILE A 105 11.20 22.95 9.12
N SER A 106 11.30 23.71 8.04
CA SER A 106 10.32 23.72 6.94
C SER A 106 10.11 22.36 6.28
N LYS A 107 11.13 21.49 6.27
CA LYS A 107 11.01 20.12 5.72
C LYS A 107 10.15 19.20 6.56
N ASP A 108 10.06 19.46 7.86
CA ASP A 108 9.24 18.68 8.80
C ASP A 108 7.81 19.23 8.93
N LEU A 109 7.47 20.30 8.19
CA LEU A 109 6.15 20.93 8.17
C LEU A 109 5.45 20.64 6.84
N ARG A 110 4.19 20.20 6.90
CA ARG A 110 3.32 19.86 5.77
C ARG A 110 2.53 21.08 5.30
N CYS A 111 2.44 21.25 3.98
CA CYS A 111 1.47 22.14 3.37
C CYS A 111 0.04 21.57 3.53
N LEU A 112 -0.84 22.30 4.21
CA LEU A 112 -2.20 21.88 4.55
C LEU A 112 -3.12 21.74 3.33
N VAL A 113 -2.80 22.42 2.23
CA VAL A 113 -3.56 22.41 0.96
C VAL A 113 -2.93 21.51 -0.10
N CYS A 114 -1.80 20.87 0.21
CA CYS A 114 -1.04 20.04 -0.72
C CYS A 114 -1.11 18.56 -0.32
N GLN A 115 -0.83 17.68 -1.29
CA GLN A 115 -0.84 16.24 -1.07
C GLN A 115 0.45 15.76 -0.39
N ASN A 116 0.48 15.82 0.95
CA ASN A 116 1.58 15.31 1.77
C ASN A 116 2.98 15.82 1.36
N GLN A 117 3.07 17.12 1.05
CA GLN A 117 4.29 17.80 0.64
C GLN A 117 4.79 18.70 1.77
N SER A 118 6.11 18.85 1.89
CA SER A 118 6.69 19.81 2.84
C SER A 118 6.42 21.25 2.41
N ILE A 119 6.44 22.21 3.35
CA ILE A 119 6.33 23.63 3.00
C ILE A 119 7.62 24.15 2.34
N ASP A 120 8.77 23.50 2.54
CA ASP A 120 10.05 23.82 1.87
C ASP A 120 10.02 23.49 0.38
N ASP A 121 9.26 22.46 -0.01
CA ASP A 121 9.17 21.96 -1.39
C ASP A 121 7.93 22.45 -2.14
N SER A 122 6.98 23.12 -1.47
CA SER A 122 5.70 23.50 -2.06
C SER A 122 5.62 24.97 -2.47
N ASP A 123 5.25 25.23 -3.72
CA ASP A 123 4.99 26.57 -4.27
C ASP A 123 3.62 27.17 -3.89
N ALA A 124 2.82 26.46 -3.07
CA ALA A 124 1.49 26.94 -2.70
C ALA A 124 1.57 28.28 -1.91
N PRO A 125 0.65 29.23 -2.14
CA PRO A 125 0.61 30.48 -1.37
C PRO A 125 0.57 30.26 0.14
N LEU A 126 -0.19 29.27 0.61
CA LEU A 126 -0.24 28.92 2.03
C LEU A 126 1.11 28.39 2.56
N ALA A 127 1.86 27.64 1.75
CA ALA A 127 3.18 27.16 2.14
C ALA A 127 4.17 28.32 2.30
N ARG A 128 4.08 29.33 1.43
CA ARG A 128 4.84 30.59 1.55
C ARG A 128 4.48 31.34 2.84
N ASP A 129 3.21 31.48 3.16
CA ASP A 129 2.78 32.16 4.39
C ASP A 129 3.31 31.48 5.65
N LEU A 130 3.26 30.14 5.70
CA LEU A 130 3.82 29.36 6.81
C LEU A 130 5.33 29.51 6.93
N ARG A 131 6.04 29.55 5.80
CA ARG A 131 7.49 29.76 5.75
C ARG A 131 7.88 31.15 6.24
N LEU A 132 7.17 32.20 5.83
CA LEU A 132 7.38 33.56 6.33
C LEU A 132 7.13 33.64 7.84
N LEU A 133 6.01 33.07 8.31
CA LEU A 133 5.66 33.07 9.73
C LEU A 133 6.72 32.34 10.58
N LEU A 134 7.22 31.19 10.10
CA LEU A 134 8.31 30.46 10.74
C LEU A 134 9.58 31.32 10.84
N ARG A 135 10.00 31.96 9.74
CA ARG A 135 11.19 32.83 9.72
C ARG A 135 11.05 34.01 10.67
N GLU A 136 9.86 34.62 10.75
CA GLU A 136 9.60 35.67 11.73
C GLU A 136 9.79 35.18 13.18
N ARG A 137 9.36 33.96 13.52
CA ARG A 137 9.57 33.39 14.86
C ARG A 137 11.06 33.19 15.15
N LEU A 138 11.82 32.71 14.17
CA LEU A 138 13.27 32.51 14.33
C LEU A 138 14.01 33.84 14.52
N VAL A 139 13.63 34.89 13.80
CA VAL A 139 14.18 36.25 13.99
C VAL A 139 13.83 36.82 15.36
N LYS A 140 12.65 36.49 15.89
CA LYS A 140 12.23 36.87 17.25
C LYS A 140 13.02 36.14 18.36
N GLY A 141 13.89 35.20 18.01
CA GLY A 141 14.74 34.46 18.96
C GLY A 141 14.11 33.18 19.51
N ASP A 142 13.00 32.72 18.94
CA ASP A 142 12.40 31.45 19.35
C ASP A 142 13.32 30.26 19.07
N SER A 143 13.31 29.27 19.96
CA SER A 143 13.87 27.93 19.69
C SER A 143 13.02 27.16 18.66
N ASP A 144 13.57 26.09 18.09
CA ASP A 144 12.88 25.28 17.07
C ASP A 144 11.55 24.72 17.60
N ALA A 145 11.58 24.22 18.84
CA ALA A 145 10.40 23.70 19.51
C ALA A 145 9.34 24.78 19.73
N GLN A 146 9.74 26.01 20.10
CA GLN A 146 8.81 27.13 20.29
C GLN A 146 8.20 27.60 18.97
N ALA A 147 9.02 27.70 17.91
CA ALA A 147 8.56 28.11 16.60
C ALA A 147 7.58 27.08 16.00
N VAL A 148 7.88 25.79 16.15
CA VAL A 148 6.97 24.71 15.74
C VAL A 148 5.72 24.70 16.61
N ALA A 149 5.85 24.85 17.94
CA ALA A 149 4.71 24.92 18.86
C ALA A 149 3.74 26.05 18.47
N PHE A 150 4.27 27.22 18.12
CA PHE A 150 3.48 28.37 17.66
C PHE A 150 2.67 28.07 16.39
N LEU A 151 3.23 27.29 15.46
CA LEU A 151 2.52 26.84 14.27
C LEU A 151 1.47 25.78 14.62
N THR A 152 1.81 24.79 15.44
CA THR A 152 0.86 23.73 15.82
C THR A 152 -0.30 24.24 16.69
N ASP A 153 -0.09 25.31 17.46
CA ASP A 153 -1.15 25.93 18.28
C ASP A 153 -2.25 26.55 17.40
N ARG A 154 -1.88 27.13 16.25
CA ARG A 154 -2.83 27.73 15.30
C ARG A 154 -3.36 26.75 14.26
N TYR A 155 -2.50 25.91 13.70
CA TYR A 155 -2.80 25.06 12.55
C TYR A 155 -3.04 23.59 12.93
N GLY A 156 -2.86 23.24 14.20
CA GLY A 156 -2.99 21.89 14.72
C GLY A 156 -1.81 21.00 14.34
N ASP A 157 -1.86 19.75 14.82
CA ASP A 157 -0.80 18.77 14.60
C ASP A 157 -0.68 18.31 13.15
N TYR A 158 -1.72 18.54 12.36
CA TYR A 158 -1.73 18.18 10.95
C TYR A 158 -0.71 18.99 10.15
N VAL A 159 -0.22 20.12 10.67
CA VAL A 159 0.90 20.86 10.07
C VAL A 159 2.23 20.10 10.17
N LEU A 160 2.37 19.14 11.07
CA LEU A 160 3.59 18.34 11.18
C LEU A 160 3.56 17.21 10.16
N LEU A 161 4.62 17.05 9.36
CA LEU A 161 4.73 15.92 8.43
C LEU A 161 4.73 14.59 9.19
N ARG A 162 5.38 14.58 10.37
CA ARG A 162 5.40 13.44 11.30
C ARG A 162 4.49 13.75 12.49
N PRO A 163 3.34 13.06 12.63
CA PRO A 163 2.49 13.26 13.79
C PRO A 163 3.22 12.84 15.07
N PRO A 164 3.17 13.64 16.14
CA PRO A 164 3.87 13.32 17.38
C PRO A 164 3.16 12.20 18.14
N VAL A 165 3.95 11.46 18.92
CA VAL A 165 3.46 10.44 19.83
C VAL A 165 2.95 11.13 21.08
N ARG A 166 1.63 11.13 21.27
CA ARG A 166 0.94 11.71 22.43
C ARG A 166 -0.12 10.75 22.94
N PRO A 167 -0.62 10.91 24.18
CA PRO A 167 -1.67 10.05 24.70
C PRO A 167 -2.88 9.89 23.78
N SER A 168 -3.26 10.94 23.04
CA SER A 168 -4.35 10.90 22.05
C SER A 168 -4.04 10.06 20.80
N THR A 169 -2.76 9.91 20.43
CA THR A 169 -2.34 9.14 19.25
C THR A 169 -1.86 7.72 19.60
N TYR A 170 -1.81 7.35 20.89
CA TYR A 170 -1.33 6.02 21.31
C TYR A 170 -2.10 4.87 20.67
N LEU A 171 -3.42 4.98 20.52
CA LEU A 171 -4.20 3.93 19.87
C LEU A 171 -3.78 3.75 18.40
N LEU A 172 -3.43 4.82 17.70
CA LEU A 172 -2.95 4.75 16.31
C LEU A 172 -1.58 4.08 16.22
N TRP A 173 -0.66 4.43 17.12
CA TRP A 173 0.72 3.90 17.11
C TRP A 173 0.84 2.48 17.65
N PHE A 174 0.15 2.19 18.75
CA PHE A 174 0.25 0.92 19.48
C PHE A 174 -0.89 -0.05 19.18
N GLY A 175 -1.98 0.41 18.55
CA GLY A 175 -3.13 -0.41 18.19
C GLY A 175 -2.78 -1.68 17.41
N PRO A 176 -1.96 -1.61 16.34
CA PRO A 176 -1.54 -2.80 15.60
C PRO A 176 -0.82 -3.83 16.49
N PHE A 177 0.08 -3.37 17.36
CA PHE A 177 0.82 -4.25 18.27
C PHE A 177 -0.09 -4.84 19.35
N ALA A 178 -1.00 -4.04 19.91
CA ALA A 178 -1.98 -4.50 20.87
C ALA A 178 -2.89 -5.59 20.27
N LEU A 179 -3.33 -5.41 19.02
CA LEU A 179 -4.11 -6.42 18.30
C LEU A 179 -3.32 -7.71 18.05
N LEU A 180 -2.04 -7.60 17.69
CA LEU A 180 -1.17 -8.78 17.52
C LEU A 180 -0.97 -9.53 18.83
N VAL A 181 -0.73 -8.83 19.94
CA VAL A 181 -0.56 -9.45 21.26
C VAL A 181 -1.85 -10.12 21.71
N VAL A 182 -2.99 -9.46 21.57
CA VAL A 182 -4.29 -10.01 21.97
C VAL A 182 -4.67 -11.20 21.08
N GLY A 183 -4.61 -11.04 19.75
CA GLY A 183 -4.95 -12.10 18.79
C GLY A 183 -4.02 -13.30 18.89
N GLY A 184 -2.70 -13.06 18.95
CA GLY A 184 -1.69 -14.10 19.15
C GLY A 184 -1.86 -14.80 20.51
N GLY A 185 -2.13 -14.05 21.57
CA GLY A 185 -2.42 -14.60 22.89
C GLY A 185 -3.64 -15.53 22.89
N ILE A 186 -4.73 -15.15 22.21
CA ILE A 186 -5.93 -15.99 22.05
C ILE A 186 -5.60 -17.27 21.26
N LEU A 187 -4.87 -17.15 20.15
CA LEU A 187 -4.46 -18.30 19.32
C LEU A 187 -3.59 -19.29 20.12
N LEU A 188 -2.57 -18.79 20.84
CA LEU A 188 -1.71 -19.61 21.69
C LEU A 188 -2.50 -20.28 22.82
N TRP A 189 -3.40 -19.54 23.47
CA TRP A 189 -4.27 -20.08 24.52
C TRP A 189 -5.19 -21.18 24.00
N ARG A 190 -5.75 -21.04 22.79
CA ARG A 190 -6.53 -22.09 22.13
C ARG A 190 -5.67 -23.28 21.72
N GLY A 191 -4.48 -23.05 21.17
CA GLY A 191 -3.55 -24.13 20.78
C GLY A 191 -3.04 -24.96 21.96
N ARG A 192 -2.82 -24.33 23.12
CA ARG A 192 -2.46 -25.03 24.37
C ARG A 192 -3.63 -25.82 24.97
N ARG A 193 -4.87 -25.46 24.64
CA ARG A 193 -6.07 -26.23 25.03
C ARG A 193 -6.38 -27.37 24.06
N GLY A 194 -5.95 -27.27 22.80
CA GLY A 194 -6.14 -28.30 21.76
C GLY A 194 -5.12 -29.44 21.78
N THR A 195 -4.07 -29.36 22.61
CA THR A 195 -3.01 -30.38 22.71
C THR A 195 -3.11 -31.27 23.94
N VAL A 196 -4.07 -31.01 24.84
CA VAL A 196 -4.41 -31.92 25.96
C VAL A 196 -5.54 -32.90 25.56
N GLY A 197 -5.92 -32.94 24.28
CA GLY A 197 -7.04 -33.75 23.79
C GLY A 197 -6.84 -34.38 22.41
N ALA A 198 -5.59 -34.53 21.93
CA ALA A 198 -5.30 -35.27 20.69
C ALA A 198 -4.85 -36.72 20.95
N GLU A 199 -4.84 -37.15 22.21
CA GLU A 199 -4.80 -38.56 22.61
C GLU A 199 -5.80 -38.82 23.75
N ALA A 200 -6.95 -38.14 23.71
CA ALA A 200 -8.12 -38.56 24.47
C ALA A 200 -8.94 -39.48 23.57
N VAL A 201 -8.50 -40.74 23.51
CA VAL A 201 -9.33 -41.95 23.41
C VAL A 201 -10.69 -41.71 22.73
N ALA A 202 -10.74 -41.85 21.40
CA ALA A 202 -11.97 -42.33 20.81
C ALA A 202 -12.36 -43.60 21.58
N PRO A 203 -13.63 -43.76 22.03
CA PRO A 203 -14.04 -44.97 22.74
C PRO A 203 -13.54 -46.17 21.92
N PRO A 204 -12.87 -47.16 22.56
CA PRO A 204 -12.30 -48.27 21.84
C PRO A 204 -13.41 -48.90 20.99
N LEU A 205 -13.17 -49.01 19.68
CA LEU A 205 -14.16 -49.53 18.71
C LEU A 205 -14.86 -50.76 19.29
N SER A 206 -16.19 -50.77 19.21
CA SER A 206 -16.96 -51.92 19.67
C SER A 206 -16.56 -53.15 18.86
N ALA A 207 -16.81 -54.35 19.41
CA ALA A 207 -16.47 -55.59 18.72
C ALA A 207 -17.16 -55.68 17.33
N GLU A 208 -18.35 -55.09 17.19
CA GLU A 208 -19.08 -55.06 15.91
C GLU A 208 -18.44 -54.12 14.88
N GLU A 209 -17.95 -52.96 15.30
CA GLU A 209 -17.30 -51.98 14.42
C GLU A 209 -15.97 -52.52 13.89
N LYS A 210 -15.21 -53.23 14.74
CA LYS A 210 -13.97 -53.91 14.34
C LYS A 210 -14.22 -55.03 13.33
N ALA A 211 -15.28 -55.83 13.53
CA ALA A 211 -15.65 -56.89 12.60
C ALA A 211 -16.08 -56.33 11.23
N HIS A 212 -16.85 -55.23 11.22
CA HIS A 212 -17.23 -54.55 9.99
C HIS A 212 -16.01 -53.94 9.27
N LEU A 213 -15.06 -53.35 10.00
CA LEU A 213 -13.81 -52.86 9.41
C LEU A 213 -12.99 -54.00 8.78
N ALA A 214 -12.92 -55.15 9.44
CA ALA A 214 -12.19 -56.31 8.92
C ALA A 214 -12.78 -56.78 7.57
N LEU A 215 -14.11 -56.82 7.44
CA LEU A 215 -14.78 -57.17 6.19
C LEU A 215 -14.46 -56.17 5.06
N LEU A 216 -14.49 -54.87 5.35
CA LEU A 216 -14.16 -53.83 4.36
C LEU A 216 -12.67 -53.84 3.96
N MET A 217 -11.79 -54.23 4.87
CA MET A 217 -10.36 -54.38 4.58
C MET A 217 -10.10 -55.62 3.71
N ASP A 218 -10.81 -56.72 3.96
CA ASP A 218 -10.70 -57.96 3.19
C ASP A 218 -11.20 -57.78 1.75
N ASP A 219 -12.40 -57.20 1.58
CA ASP A 219 -12.98 -56.87 0.25
C ASP A 219 -12.06 -55.95 -0.57
N LYS A 220 -11.45 -54.94 0.08
CA LYS A 220 -10.46 -54.06 -0.57
C LYS A 220 -9.19 -54.79 -0.98
N ASN A 221 -8.75 -55.78 -0.21
CA ASN A 221 -7.56 -56.57 -0.51
C ASN A 221 -7.84 -57.57 -1.65
N GLU A 222 -9.02 -58.18 -1.68
CA GLU A 222 -9.46 -59.03 -2.79
C GLU A 222 -9.62 -58.23 -4.10
N GLY A 223 -10.14 -57.00 -4.02
CA GLY A 223 -10.27 -56.11 -5.18
C GLY A 223 -8.93 -55.59 -5.74
N LYS A 224 -7.86 -55.60 -4.93
CA LYS A 224 -6.52 -55.13 -5.33
C LYS A 224 -5.62 -56.23 -5.91
N GLY A 225 -6.07 -57.49 -5.83
CA GLY A 225 -5.33 -58.67 -6.29
C GLY A 225 -5.80 -59.25 -7.64
N ARG A 226 -6.72 -58.59 -8.36
CA ARG A 226 -7.15 -59.05 -9.68
C ARG A 226 -6.19 -58.53 -10.77
N PRO A 227 -5.39 -59.40 -11.41
CA PRO A 227 -4.48 -59.00 -12.49
C PRO A 227 -5.24 -58.54 -13.74
#